data_AF-A0A063ZJL8-F1
#
_entry.id   AF-A0A063ZJL8-F1
#
_cell.length_a   1.000
_cell.length_b   1.000
_cell.length_c   1.000
_cell.angle_alpha   90.00
_cell.angle_beta   90.00
_cell.angle_gamma   90.00
#
_symmetry.space_group_name_H-M   'P 1'
#
loop_
_entity.id
_entity.type
_entity.pdbx_description
1 polymer ?
#
loop_
_entity_poly.entity_id
_entity_poly.type
_entity_poly.pdbx_seq_one_letter_code
_entity_poly.pdbx_strand_id
1 'polypeptide(L)'
;MTTMLDVVMTTHTVFAALWTGGTLVVAGAIIPAARSDLLSTKGLTLIARRFWYLTVASVLLLLFSGGHLAGTLYTAESLQATGRGNLVLTMVGLWLVLAVVLFFGFRRLTDNQSETSAVAAATRARPWFLGASGVSIALLVVAGLL
;
A
#
# COMPACT_ATOMS: atom_id res chain seq x y z
N MET A 1 18.30 -19.17 17.86
CA MET A 1 19.03 -18.53 16.74
C MET A 1 18.00 -18.16 15.70
N THR A 2 17.98 -16.92 15.20
CA THR A 2 17.04 -16.46 14.15
C THR A 2 17.47 -17.02 12.79
N THR A 3 16.55 -17.63 12.06
CA THR A 3 16.81 -18.15 10.71
C THR A 3 16.68 -17.06 9.65
N MET A 4 17.23 -17.28 8.45
CA MET A 4 17.05 -16.35 7.32
C MET A 4 15.56 -16.22 6.94
N LEU A 5 14.79 -17.31 7.04
CA LEU A 5 13.36 -17.31 6.78
C LEU A 5 12.63 -16.36 7.75
N ASP A 6 13.00 -16.37 9.04
CA ASP A 6 12.40 -15.48 10.05
C ASP A 6 12.68 -14.01 9.73
N VAL A 7 13.89 -13.69 9.26
CA VAL A 7 14.27 -12.32 8.86
C VAL A 7 13.47 -11.86 7.65
N VAL A 8 13.31 -12.71 6.63
CA VAL A 8 12.53 -12.38 5.43
C VAL A 8 11.05 -12.22 5.79
N MET A 9 10.49 -13.14 6.58
CA MET A 9 9.10 -13.08 7.02
C MET A 9 8.83 -11.81 7.85
N THR A 10 9.71 -11.50 8.81
CA THR A 10 9.59 -10.27 9.62
C THR A 10 9.64 -9.03 8.74
N THR A 11 10.60 -8.97 7.82
CA THR A 11 10.74 -7.84 6.89
C THR A 11 9.50 -7.67 6.02
N HIS A 12 8.99 -8.77 5.44
CA HIS A 12 7.78 -8.78 4.63
C HIS A 12 6.59 -8.23 5.42
N THR A 13 6.34 -8.78 6.61
CA THR A 13 5.20 -8.41 7.44
C THR A 13 5.26 -6.95 7.91
N VAL A 14 6.45 -6.45 8.28
CA VAL A 14 6.62 -5.05 8.69
C VAL A 14 6.31 -4.10 7.53
N PHE A 15 6.84 -4.35 6.33
CA PHE A 15 6.56 -3.49 5.17
C PHE A 15 5.12 -3.59 4.69
N ALA A 16 4.49 -4.76 4.83
CA ALA A 16 3.07 -4.95 4.55
C ALA A 16 2.20 -4.11 5.51
N ALA A 17 2.53 -4.13 6.80
CA ALA A 17 1.82 -3.36 7.82
C ALA A 17 2.06 -1.84 7.66
N LEU A 18 3.29 -1.41 7.39
CA LEU A 18 3.61 0.00 7.17
C LEU A 18 2.88 0.56 5.94
N TRP A 19 2.79 -0.22 4.86
CA TRP A 19 2.17 0.26 3.63
C TRP A 19 0.65 0.32 3.73
N THR A 20 0.01 -0.74 4.22
CA THR A 20 -1.45 -0.77 4.42
C THR A 20 -1.88 0.21 5.51
N GLY A 21 -1.21 0.22 6.66
CA GLY A 21 -1.46 1.18 7.74
C GLY A 21 -1.21 2.62 7.32
N GLY A 22 -0.10 2.90 6.64
CA GLY A 22 0.17 4.23 6.09
C GLY A 22 -0.89 4.69 5.09
N THR A 23 -1.39 3.78 4.23
CA THR A 23 -2.50 4.07 3.32
C THR A 23 -3.76 4.49 4.08
N LEU A 24 -4.11 3.75 5.13
CA LEU A 24 -5.28 4.06 5.97
C LEU A 24 -5.12 5.41 6.68
N VAL A 25 -3.93 5.74 7.18
CA VAL A 25 -3.65 7.05 7.79
C VAL A 25 -3.76 8.17 6.76
N VAL A 26 -3.21 7.99 5.56
CA VAL A 26 -3.31 9.01 4.52
C VAL A 26 -4.76 9.23 4.10
N ALA A 27 -5.51 8.17 3.86
CA ALA A 27 -6.91 8.25 3.45
C ALA A 27 -7.84 8.77 4.56
N GLY A 28 -7.60 8.37 5.81
CA GLY A 28 -8.47 8.64 6.96
C GLY A 28 -8.16 9.93 7.72
N ALA A 29 -6.91 10.40 7.68
CA ALA A 29 -6.49 11.60 8.41
C ALA A 29 -5.96 12.69 7.48
N ILE A 30 -5.01 12.37 6.59
CA ILE A 30 -4.30 13.38 5.79
C ILE A 30 -5.21 13.98 4.71
N ILE A 31 -5.90 13.14 3.93
CA ILE A 31 -6.80 13.61 2.87
C ILE A 31 -7.96 14.44 3.45
N PRO A 32 -8.65 14.03 4.54
CA PRO A 32 -9.66 14.87 5.19
C PRO A 32 -9.10 16.19 5.72
N ALA A 33 -7.94 16.18 6.40
CA ALA A 33 -7.32 17.40 6.91
C ALA A 33 -6.98 18.39 5.79
N ALA A 34 -6.42 17.92 4.67
CA ALA A 34 -6.14 18.75 3.51
C ALA A 34 -7.40 19.31 2.85
N ARG A 35 -8.50 18.55 2.83
CA ARG A 35 -9.81 19.01 2.31
C ARG A 35 -10.46 20.06 3.20
N SER A 36 -10.18 20.03 4.50
CA SER A 36 -10.62 21.03 5.47
C SER A 36 -9.67 22.23 5.60
N ASP A 37 -8.74 22.40 4.65
CA ASP A 37 -7.75 23.48 4.61
C ASP A 37 -6.81 23.54 5.85
N LEU A 38 -6.67 22.42 6.56
CA LEU A 38 -5.78 22.30 7.73
C LEU A 38 -4.32 22.01 7.33
N LEU A 39 -4.06 21.72 6.05
CA LEU A 39 -2.73 21.43 5.52
C LEU A 39 -2.40 22.36 4.36
N SER A 40 -1.28 23.07 4.47
CA SER A 40 -0.75 23.86 3.35
C SER A 40 -0.36 22.96 2.17
N THR A 41 -0.37 23.52 0.95
CA THR A 41 0.05 22.80 -0.27
C THR A 41 1.46 22.22 -0.15
N LYS A 42 2.40 22.96 0.46
CA LYS A 42 3.77 22.48 0.71
C LYS A 42 3.80 21.31 1.68
N GLY A 43 3.00 21.37 2.76
CA GLY A 43 2.87 20.29 3.74
C GLY A 43 2.30 19.02 3.12
N LEU A 44 1.19 19.14 2.38
CA LEU A 44 0.58 18.02 1.67
C LEU A 44 1.55 17.39 0.66
N THR A 45 2.28 18.20 -0.11
CA THR A 45 3.25 17.72 -1.08
C THR A 45 4.41 16.97 -0.42
N LEU A 46 4.90 17.46 0.72
CA LEU A 46 5.95 16.78 1.47
C LEU A 46 5.48 15.41 1.98
N ILE A 47 4.29 15.34 2.58
CA ILE A 47 3.70 14.10 3.08
C ILE A 47 3.48 13.12 1.92
N ALA A 48 2.88 13.58 0.82
CA ALA A 48 2.64 12.78 -0.38
C ALA A 48 3.96 12.21 -0.93
N ARG A 49 5.02 13.03 -1.02
CA ARG A 49 6.34 12.57 -1.50
C ARG A 49 6.97 11.53 -0.58
N ARG A 50 6.88 11.72 0.75
CA ARG A 50 7.41 10.74 1.72
C ARG A 50 6.65 9.41 1.64
N PHE A 51 5.33 9.48 1.57
CA PHE A 51 4.49 8.29 1.44
C PHE A 51 4.68 7.59 0.08
N TRP A 52 4.98 8.34 -0.99
CA TRP A 52 5.37 7.78 -2.28
C TRP A 52 6.66 6.95 -2.18
N TYR A 53 7.70 7.47 -1.51
CA TYR A 53 8.93 6.68 -1.30
C TYR A 53 8.68 5.41 -0.50
N LEU A 54 7.84 5.48 0.54
CA LEU A 54 7.42 4.28 1.28
C LEU A 54 6.69 3.30 0.35
N THR A 55 5.77 3.79 -0.49
CA THR A 55 5.02 2.96 -1.45
C THR A 55 5.97 2.24 -2.42
N VAL A 56 6.93 2.95 -3.02
CA VAL A 56 7.90 2.35 -3.94
C VAL A 56 8.77 1.31 -3.22
N ALA A 57 9.27 1.63 -2.02
CA ALA A 57 10.05 0.70 -1.22
C ALA A 57 9.24 -0.56 -0.87
N SER A 58 7.99 -0.40 -0.43
CA SER A 58 7.10 -1.51 -0.08
C SER A 58 6.77 -2.38 -1.28
N VAL A 59 6.47 -1.81 -2.45
CA VAL A 59 6.23 -2.59 -3.68
C VAL A 59 7.41 -3.51 -3.98
N LEU A 60 8.63 -2.97 -3.97
CA LEU A 60 9.84 -3.74 -4.27
C LEU A 60 10.11 -4.79 -3.19
N LEU A 61 10.09 -4.39 -1.91
CA LEU A 61 10.39 -5.29 -0.81
C LEU A 61 9.37 -6.42 -0.70
N LEU A 62 8.08 -6.14 -0.86
CA LEU A 62 7.04 -7.16 -0.79
C LEU A 62 7.06 -8.09 -1.99
N LEU A 63 7.40 -7.59 -3.19
CA LEU A 63 7.59 -8.44 -4.36
C LEU A 63 8.72 -9.45 -4.12
N PHE A 64 9.90 -8.98 -3.71
CA PHE A 64 11.06 -9.85 -3.54
C PHE A 64 10.93 -10.77 -2.32
N SER A 65 10.55 -10.23 -1.16
CA SER A 65 10.38 -11.05 0.05
C SER A 65 9.19 -12.00 -0.07
N GLY A 66 8.07 -11.55 -0.64
CA GLY A 66 6.90 -12.40 -0.88
C GLY A 66 7.16 -13.48 -1.90
N GLY A 67 7.88 -13.14 -2.99
CA GLY A 67 8.32 -14.12 -3.99
C GLY A 67 9.26 -15.18 -3.39
N HIS A 68 10.21 -14.76 -2.55
CA HIS A 68 11.10 -15.69 -1.85
C HIS A 68 10.33 -16.61 -0.88
N LEU A 69 9.42 -16.06 -0.07
CA LEU A 69 8.58 -16.84 0.84
C LEU A 69 7.68 -17.81 0.08
N ALA A 70 7.02 -17.36 -0.99
CA ALA A 70 6.18 -18.21 -1.81
C ALA A 70 6.98 -19.35 -2.47
N GLY A 71 8.14 -19.05 -3.05
CA GLY A 71 9.00 -20.04 -3.68
C GLY A 71 9.68 -21.02 -2.71
N THR A 72 9.75 -20.67 -1.43
CA THR A 72 10.34 -21.54 -0.38
C THR A 72 9.26 -22.39 0.30
N LEU A 73 8.06 -21.85 0.50
CA LEU A 73 7.00 -22.48 1.29
C LEU A 73 5.96 -23.22 0.44
N TYR A 74 5.89 -22.96 -0.86
CA TYR A 74 4.89 -23.53 -1.75
C TYR A 74 5.50 -24.12 -3.02
N THR A 75 4.86 -25.16 -3.55
CA THR A 75 5.06 -25.62 -4.92
C THR A 75 4.04 -24.93 -5.84
N ALA A 76 4.23 -24.99 -7.16
CA ALA A 76 3.25 -24.46 -8.10
C ALA A 76 1.85 -25.09 -7.91
N GLU A 77 1.81 -26.39 -7.64
CA GLU A 77 0.56 -27.12 -7.37
C GLU A 77 -0.07 -26.68 -6.04
N SER A 78 0.69 -26.64 -4.95
CA SER A 78 0.12 -26.26 -3.65
C SER A 78 -0.35 -24.80 -3.61
N LEU A 79 0.26 -23.93 -4.42
CA LEU A 79 -0.15 -22.53 -4.56
C LEU A 79 -1.51 -22.38 -5.25
N GLN A 80 -1.87 -23.27 -6.18
CA GLN A 80 -3.11 -23.19 -6.96
C GLN A 80 -4.23 -24.11 -6.45
N ALA A 81 -3.86 -25.23 -5.83
CA ALA A 81 -4.81 -26.27 -5.42
C ALA A 81 -5.26 -26.17 -3.96
N THR A 82 -4.64 -25.32 -3.13
CA THR A 82 -4.95 -25.22 -1.69
C THR A 82 -5.58 -23.88 -1.30
N GLY A 83 -6.38 -23.89 -0.24
CA GLY A 83 -6.97 -22.66 0.32
C GLY A 83 -5.92 -21.63 0.73
N ARG A 84 -4.85 -22.06 1.41
CA ARG A 84 -3.73 -21.17 1.81
C ARG A 84 -2.99 -20.62 0.58
N GLY A 85 -2.74 -21.45 -0.43
CA GLY A 85 -2.11 -21.02 -1.69
C GLY A 85 -2.95 -19.95 -2.42
N ASN A 86 -4.25 -20.15 -2.52
CA ASN A 86 -5.17 -19.19 -3.12
C ASN A 86 -5.22 -17.85 -2.36
N LEU A 87 -5.08 -17.86 -1.03
CA LEU A 87 -4.94 -16.63 -0.24
C LEU A 87 -3.65 -15.89 -0.57
N VAL A 88 -2.51 -16.60 -0.75
CA VAL A 88 -1.25 -15.98 -1.19
C VAL A 88 -1.40 -15.34 -2.58
N LEU A 89 -2.00 -16.05 -3.54
CA LEU A 89 -2.26 -15.52 -4.89
C LEU A 89 -3.18 -14.29 -4.85
N THR A 90 -4.23 -14.35 -4.03
CA THR A 90 -5.13 -13.22 -3.79
C THR A 90 -4.38 -12.02 -3.22
N MET A 91 -3.50 -12.25 -2.23
CA MET A 91 -2.68 -11.21 -1.63
C MET A 91 -1.78 -10.54 -2.67
N VAL A 92 -1.11 -11.32 -3.54
CA VAL A 92 -0.29 -10.79 -4.64
C VAL A 92 -1.13 -9.90 -5.57
N GLY A 93 -2.32 -10.37 -5.97
CA GLY A 93 -3.24 -9.58 -6.80
C GLY A 93 -3.62 -8.26 -6.13
N LEU A 94 -3.99 -8.29 -4.85
CA LEU A 94 -4.34 -7.10 -4.08
C LEU A 94 -3.17 -6.12 -3.93
N TRP A 95 -1.93 -6.59 -3.78
CA TRP A 95 -0.76 -5.72 -3.77
C TRP A 95 -0.58 -4.95 -5.08
N LEU A 96 -0.79 -5.61 -6.22
CA LEU A 96 -0.73 -4.96 -7.53
C LEU A 96 -1.85 -3.92 -7.68
N VAL A 97 -3.07 -4.25 -7.26
CA VAL A 97 -4.20 -3.31 -7.27
C VAL A 97 -3.88 -2.10 -6.38
N LEU A 98 -3.37 -2.31 -5.17
CA LEU A 98 -2.99 -1.21 -4.27
C LEU A 98 -1.95 -0.28 -4.91
N ALA A 99 -0.92 -0.84 -5.54
CA ALA A 99 0.10 -0.07 -6.24
C ALA A 99 -0.50 0.81 -7.35
N VAL A 100 -1.38 0.24 -8.19
CA VAL A 100 -2.04 0.95 -9.28
C VAL A 100 -2.95 2.07 -8.76
N VAL A 101 -3.80 1.76 -7.77
CA VAL A 101 -4.73 2.73 -7.20
C VAL A 101 -3.99 3.90 -6.55
N LEU A 102 -2.93 3.61 -5.77
CA LEU A 102 -2.10 4.64 -5.16
C LEU A 102 -1.37 5.48 -6.20
N PHE A 103 -0.81 4.88 -7.25
CA PHE A 103 -0.16 5.63 -8.34
C PHE A 103 -1.09 6.70 -8.92
N PHE A 104 -2.35 6.35 -9.23
CA PHE A 104 -3.33 7.34 -9.69
C PHE A 104 -3.69 8.36 -8.62
N GLY A 105 -3.83 7.94 -7.36
CA GLY A 105 -4.07 8.85 -6.23
C GLY A 105 -2.96 9.90 -6.07
N PHE A 106 -1.70 9.50 -6.14
CA PHE A 106 -0.56 10.40 -6.06
C PHE A 106 -0.48 11.34 -7.25
N ARG A 107 -0.75 10.89 -8.47
CA ARG A 107 -0.83 11.77 -9.64
C ARG A 107 -1.85 12.89 -9.46
N ARG A 108 -2.93 12.68 -8.71
CA ARG A 108 -3.90 13.73 -8.39
C ARG A 108 -3.41 14.71 -7.33
N LEU A 109 -2.51 14.28 -6.44
CA LEU A 109 -1.89 15.11 -5.40
C LEU A 109 -0.72 15.96 -5.92
N THR A 110 0.02 15.46 -6.90
CA THR A 110 1.25 16.08 -7.42
C THR A 110 1.09 16.73 -8.79
N ASP A 111 -0.15 16.83 -9.30
CA ASP A 111 -0.43 17.47 -10.57
C ASP A 111 -0.01 18.96 -10.53
N ASN A 112 1.00 19.32 -11.32
CA ASN A 112 1.72 20.61 -11.24
C ASN A 112 0.98 21.77 -11.89
N GLN A 113 -0.36 21.76 -11.90
CA GLN A 113 -1.11 22.94 -12.31
C GLN A 113 -0.82 24.04 -11.28
N SER A 114 -0.20 25.14 -11.73
CA SER A 114 0.47 26.18 -10.95
C SER A 114 -0.38 26.86 -9.87
N GLU A 115 -1.68 26.57 -9.81
CA GLU A 115 -2.66 27.17 -8.90
C GLU A 115 -3.52 26.14 -8.13
N THR A 116 -3.20 24.85 -8.17
CA THR A 116 -4.00 23.87 -7.43
C THR A 116 -3.80 24.02 -5.92
N SER A 117 -4.84 24.44 -5.21
CA SER A 117 -4.87 24.43 -3.74
C SER A 117 -4.83 23.01 -3.18
N ALA A 118 -4.31 22.86 -1.95
CA ALA A 118 -4.29 21.57 -1.24
C ALA A 118 -5.68 20.92 -1.15
N VAL A 119 -6.72 21.75 -0.93
CA VAL A 119 -8.13 21.33 -0.90
C VAL A 119 -8.56 20.71 -2.23
N ALA A 120 -8.24 21.35 -3.35
CA ALA A 120 -8.61 20.87 -4.68
C ALA A 120 -7.87 19.56 -5.02
N ALA A 121 -6.57 19.49 -4.77
CA ALA A 121 -5.77 18.27 -4.96
C ALA A 121 -6.31 17.09 -4.13
N ALA A 122 -6.53 17.31 -2.83
CA ALA A 122 -7.04 16.29 -1.92
C ALA A 122 -8.46 15.84 -2.28
N THR A 123 -9.32 16.75 -2.73
CA THR A 123 -10.67 16.42 -3.19
C THR A 123 -10.65 15.51 -4.42
N ARG A 124 -9.76 15.78 -5.40
CA ARG A 124 -9.60 14.93 -6.59
C ARG A 124 -8.94 13.59 -6.28
N ALA A 125 -8.03 13.55 -5.31
CA ALA A 125 -7.34 12.33 -4.90
C ALA A 125 -8.20 11.41 -4.03
N ARG A 126 -9.19 11.94 -3.31
CA ARG A 126 -10.05 11.22 -2.36
C ARG A 126 -10.59 9.87 -2.84
N PRO A 127 -11.25 9.73 -4.01
CA PRO A 127 -11.80 8.45 -4.43
C PRO A 127 -10.72 7.36 -4.55
N TRP A 128 -9.53 7.71 -5.01
CA TRP A 128 -8.40 6.79 -5.12
C TRP A 128 -7.90 6.33 -3.75
N PHE A 129 -7.72 7.24 -2.80
CA PHE A 129 -7.29 6.88 -1.45
C PHE A 129 -8.36 6.10 -0.67
N LEU A 130 -9.65 6.33 -0.92
CA LEU A 130 -10.73 5.49 -0.37
C LEU A 130 -10.71 4.08 -0.95
N GLY A 131 -10.52 3.94 -2.27
CA GLY A 131 -10.33 2.63 -2.90
C GLY A 131 -9.11 1.92 -2.33
N ALA A 132 -7.99 2.63 -2.17
CA ALA A 132 -6.77 2.10 -1.58
C ALA A 132 -6.97 1.65 -0.13
N SER A 133 -7.80 2.34 0.66
CA SER A 133 -8.19 1.89 2.00
C SER A 133 -8.96 0.58 1.97
N GLY A 134 -9.92 0.43 1.06
CA GLY A 134 -10.66 -0.83 0.89
C GLY A 134 -9.73 -2.00 0.56
N VAL A 135 -8.79 -1.78 -0.37
CA VAL A 135 -7.78 -2.79 -0.74
C VAL A 135 -6.84 -3.08 0.44
N SER A 136 -6.44 -2.07 1.21
CA SER A 136 -5.58 -2.23 2.39
C SER A 136 -6.27 -3.05 3.49
N ILE A 137 -7.56 -2.81 3.73
CA ILE A 137 -8.34 -3.62 4.68
C ILE A 137 -8.46 -5.05 4.19
N ALA A 138 -8.74 -5.27 2.90
CA ALA A 138 -8.80 -6.60 2.32
C ALA A 138 -7.46 -7.34 2.48
N LEU A 139 -6.33 -6.67 2.25
CA LEU A 139 -4.99 -7.22 2.48
C LEU A 139 -4.76 -7.61 3.95
N LEU A 140 -5.17 -6.78 4.90
CA LEU A 140 -5.07 -7.10 6.33
C LEU A 140 -5.93 -8.31 6.71
N VAL A 141 -7.13 -8.43 6.14
CA VAL A 141 -8.00 -9.60 6.33
C VAL A 141 -7.34 -10.86 5.75
N VAL A 142 -6.84 -10.80 4.51
CA VAL A 142 -6.15 -11.94 3.87
C VAL A 142 -4.91 -12.35 4.68
N ALA A 143 -4.14 -11.38 5.17
CA ALA A 143 -2.99 -11.64 6.03
C ALA A 143 -3.39 -12.31 7.36
N GLY A 144 -4.50 -11.92 7.97
CA GLY A 144 -5.01 -12.55 9.20
C GLY A 144 -5.56 -13.96 9.00
N LEU A 145 -5.90 -14.34 7.76
CA LEU A 145 -6.35 -15.69 7.40
C LEU A 145 -5.21 -16.65 7.02
N LEU A 146 -3.98 -16.12 6.81
CA LEU A 146 -2.78 -16.88 6.46
C LEU A 146 -2.02 -17.31 7.72
#